data_AF-A0AAP4EF16-F1
#
_entry.id   AF-A0AAP4EF16-F1
#
_cell.length_a   1.000
_cell.length_b   1.000
_cell.length_c   1.000
_cell.angle_alpha   90.00
_cell.angle_beta   90.00
_cell.angle_gamma   90.00
#
_symmetry.space_group_name_H-M   'P 1'
#
loop_
_entity.id
_entity.type
_entity.pdbx_description
1 polymer ?
#
loop_
_entity_poly.entity_id
_entity_poly.type
_entity_poly.pdbx_seq_one_letter_code
_entity_poly.pdbx_strand_id
1 'polypeptide(L)' 'MNIEALGKELRKMYEDGEKRNEKVAMIHLFAIKFSDEIKNQDGTINNTLEEILKYAELRPSYKVELNKGINIAKYVRVIE' A
#
# COMPACT_ATOMS: atom_id res chain seq x y z
N MET A 1 1.74 -12.10 2.30
CA MET A 1 1.84 -12.05 0.82
C MET A 1 3.30 -11.81 0.43
N ASN A 2 3.72 -12.17 -0.79
CA ASN A 2 5.03 -11.72 -1.30
C ASN A 2 4.92 -10.30 -1.89
N ILE A 3 6.06 -9.66 -2.14
CA ILE A 3 6.10 -8.25 -2.54
C ILE A 3 5.46 -7.95 -3.90
N GLU A 4 5.59 -8.86 -4.86
CA GLU A 4 4.95 -8.73 -6.17
C GLU A 4 3.42 -8.76 -6.04
N ALA A 5 2.87 -9.66 -5.21
CA ALA A 5 1.45 -9.74 -4.95
C ALA A 5 0.93 -8.48 -4.23
N LEU A 6 1.71 -7.90 -3.32
CA LEU A 6 1.40 -6.61 -2.68
C LEU A 6 1.33 -5.48 -3.72
N GLY A 7 2.29 -5.41 -4.65
CA GLY A 7 2.26 -4.43 -5.73
C GLY A 7 1.06 -4.58 -6.66
N LYS A 8 0.73 -5.83 -7.05
CA LYS A 8 -0.44 -6.14 -7.88
C LYS A 8 -1.75 -5.75 -7.19
N GLU A 9 -1.90 -6.04 -5.90
CA GLU A 9 -3.10 -5.66 -5.14
C GLU A 9 -3.19 -4.14 -4.97
N LEU A 10 -2.08 -3.45 -4.71
CA LEU A 10 -2.06 -1.98 -4.67
C LEU A 10 -2.51 -1.38 -6.01
N ARG A 11 -2.03 -1.93 -7.14
CA ARG A 11 -2.44 -1.47 -8.47
C ARG A 11 -3.94 -1.62 -8.68
N LYS A 12 -4.48 -2.80 -8.37
CA LYS A 12 -5.92 -3.08 -8.47
C LYS A 12 -6.75 -2.11 -7.61
N MET A 13 -6.37 -1.93 -6.35
CA MET A 13 -7.03 -1.00 -5.43
C MET A 13 -6.98 0.45 -5.94
N TYR A 14 -5.85 0.88 -6.50
CA TYR A 14 -5.70 2.20 -7.11
C TYR A 14 -6.64 2.40 -8.31
N GLU A 15 -6.73 1.42 -9.22
CA GLU A 15 -7.60 1.47 -10.40
C GLU A 15 -9.10 1.44 -10.01
N ASP A 16 -9.46 0.69 -8.97
CA ASP A 16 -10.83 0.69 -8.44
C ASP A 16 -11.18 2.02 -7.75
N GLY A 17 -10.20 2.66 -7.12
CA GLY A 17 -10.33 4.02 -6.59
C GLY A 17 -10.47 5.08 -7.70
N GLU A 18 -9.81 4.90 -8.84
CA GLU A 18 -9.87 5.83 -9.98
C GLU A 18 -11.30 6.07 -10.47
N LYS A 19 -12.10 5.02 -10.55
CA LYS A 19 -13.52 5.08 -10.96
C LYS A 19 -14.36 5.99 -10.06
N ARG A 20 -13.91 6.27 -8.83
CA ARG A 20 -14.62 7.03 -7.80
C ARG A 20 -13.84 8.25 -7.28
N ASN A 21 -12.73 8.62 -7.92
CA ASN A 21 -11.80 9.65 -7.42
C ASN A 21 -11.24 9.38 -6.00
N GLU A 22 -11.12 8.11 -5.63
CA GLU A 22 -10.66 7.65 -4.32
C GLU A 22 -9.24 7.06 -4.34
N LYS A 23 -8.45 7.29 -5.39
CA LYS A 23 -7.09 6.72 -5.58
C LYS A 23 -6.23 6.79 -4.31
N VAL A 24 -6.10 7.97 -3.70
CA VAL A 24 -5.28 8.17 -2.51
C VAL A 24 -5.88 7.48 -1.29
N ALA A 25 -7.20 7.51 -1.15
CA ALA A 25 -7.89 6.79 -0.07
C ALA A 25 -7.65 5.27 -0.18
N MET A 26 -7.67 4.72 -1.39
CA MET A 26 -7.36 3.31 -1.65
C MET A 26 -5.89 2.95 -1.36
N ILE A 27 -4.94 3.86 -1.63
CA ILE A 27 -3.53 3.68 -1.23
C ILE A 27 -3.41 3.62 0.31
N HIS A 28 -4.10 4.50 1.04
CA HIS A 28 -4.12 4.44 2.50
C HIS A 28 -4.80 3.16 3.02
N LEU A 29 -5.93 2.78 2.44
CA LEU A 29 -6.66 1.57 2.80
C LEU A 29 -5.81 0.32 2.57
N PHE A 30 -5.11 0.24 1.44
CA PHE A 30 -4.14 -0.83 1.15
C PHE A 30 -3.08 -0.93 2.25
N ALA A 31 -2.44 0.21 2.57
CA ALA A 31 -1.38 0.25 3.57
C ALA A 31 -1.87 -0.08 4.99
N ILE A 32 -3.13 0.24 5.32
CA ILE A 32 -3.76 -0.15 6.58
C ILE A 32 -4.05 -1.66 6.59
N LYS A 33 -4.65 -2.16 5.50
CA LYS A 33 -5.06 -3.56 5.35
C LYS A 33 -3.89 -4.53 5.41
N PHE A 34 -2.81 -4.23 4.68
CA PHE A 34 -1.66 -5.12 4.52
C PHE A 34 -0.44 -4.68 5.37
N SER A 35 -0.67 -3.92 6.44
CA SER A 35 0.43 -3.29 7.19
C SER A 35 1.39 -4.32 7.80
N ASP A 36 0.87 -5.49 8.18
CA ASP A 36 1.66 -6.55 8.81
C ASP A 36 2.45 -7.32 7.73
N GLU A 37 1.83 -7.63 6.59
CA GLU A 37 2.49 -8.24 5.44
C GLU A 37 3.61 -7.37 4.87
N ILE A 38 3.42 -6.05 4.83
CA ILE A 38 4.44 -5.11 4.38
C ILE A 38 5.62 -5.10 5.34
N LYS A 39 5.37 -5.05 6.66
CA LYS A 39 6.44 -5.05 7.68
C LYS A 39 7.21 -6.36 7.78
N ASN A 40 6.58 -7.47 7.36
CA ASN A 40 7.18 -8.80 7.37
C ASN A 40 7.97 -9.12 6.09
N GLN A 41 8.08 -8.19 5.13
CA GLN A 41 9.01 -8.36 4.01
C GLN A 41 10.46 -8.19 4.47
N ASP A 42 11.39 -8.82 3.76
CA ASP A 42 12.81 -8.62 3.99
C ASP A 42 13.27 -7.20 3.63
N GLY A 43 14.23 -6.67 4.40
CA GLY A 43 14.83 -5.36 4.15
C GLY A 43 14.27 -4.23 5.01
N THR A 44 14.45 -2.99 4.54
CA THR A 44 13.94 -1.81 5.24
C THR A 44 12.55 -1.45 4.73
N ILE A 45 11.71 -0.89 5.61
CA ILE A 45 10.36 -0.45 5.24
C ILE A 45 10.37 0.49 4.01
N ASN A 46 11.38 1.36 3.89
CA ASN A 46 11.49 2.27 2.77
C ASN A 46 11.72 1.53 1.44
N ASN A 47 12.63 0.56 1.42
CA ASN A 47 12.90 -0.24 0.22
C ASN A 47 11.67 -1.07 -0.15
N THR A 48 11.02 -1.69 0.84
CA THR A 48 9.80 -2.46 0.62
C THR A 48 8.70 -1.61 -0.03
N LEU A 49 8.48 -0.37 0.44
CA LEU A 49 7.48 0.51 -0.14
C LEU A 49 7.84 0.94 -1.57
N GLU A 50 9.12 1.19 -1.87
CA GLU A 50 9.57 1.52 -3.22
C GLU A 50 9.40 0.35 -4.19
N GLU A 51 9.68 -0.88 -3.75
CA GLU A 51 9.47 -2.08 -4.56
C GLU A 51 7.99 -2.36 -4.79
N ILE A 52 7.14 -2.23 -3.77
CA ILE A 52 5.67 -2.33 -3.93
C ILE A 52 5.17 -1.32 -4.96
N LEU A 53 5.62 -0.05 -4.90
CA LEU A 53 5.25 0.98 -5.88
C LEU A 53 5.76 0.66 -7.28
N LYS A 54 6.97 0.09 -7.41
CA LYS A 54 7.53 -0.36 -8.68
C LYS A 54 6.66 -1.47 -9.30
N TYR A 55 6.30 -2.50 -8.53
CA TYR A 55 5.41 -3.56 -9.00
C TYR A 55 3.99 -3.07 -9.30
N ALA A 56 3.53 -2.05 -8.57
CA ALA A 56 2.24 -1.41 -8.83
C ALA A 56 2.27 -0.43 -10.01
N GLU A 57 3.44 -0.17 -10.61
CA GLU A 57 3.65 0.85 -11.64
C GLU A 57 3.13 2.24 -11.21
N LEU A 58 3.34 2.59 -9.94
CA LEU A 58 2.91 3.85 -9.35
C LEU A 58 4.11 4.76 -9.06
N ARG A 59 3.86 6.08 -9.10
CA ARG A 59 4.91 7.08 -8.87
C ARG A 59 5.49 6.97 -7.45
N PRO A 60 6.81 7.13 -7.28
CA PRO A 60 7.47 7.10 -5.97
C PRO A 60 6.90 8.10 -4.95
N SER A 61 6.26 9.18 -5.42
CA SER A 61 5.62 10.18 -4.57
C SER A 61 4.59 9.58 -3.61
N TYR A 62 3.92 8.48 -3.98
CA TYR A 62 2.92 7.81 -3.14
C TYR A 62 3.52 7.02 -1.96
N LYS A 63 4.85 6.96 -1.84
CA LYS A 63 5.52 6.34 -0.69
C LYS A 63 5.11 7.00 0.62
N VAL A 64 4.91 8.32 0.61
CA VAL A 64 4.48 9.07 1.79
C VAL A 64 3.09 8.61 2.25
N GLU A 65 2.20 8.31 1.31
CA GLU A 65 0.82 7.91 1.55
C GLU A 65 0.74 6.48 2.07
N LEU A 66 1.55 5.58 1.54
CA LEU A 66 1.72 4.23 2.09
C LEU A 66 2.24 4.28 3.54
N ASN A 67 3.27 5.10 3.80
CA ASN A 67 3.83 5.23 5.14
C ASN A 67 2.82 5.81 6.15
N LYS A 68 1.99 6.79 5.72
CA LYS A 68 0.88 7.30 6.54
C LYS A 68 -0.13 6.19 6.86
N GLY A 69 -0.54 5.40 5.87
CA GLY A 69 -1.47 4.28 6.08
C GLY A 69 -0.92 3.24 7.07
N ILE A 70 0.36 2.88 6.96
CA ILE A 70 1.04 1.96 7.89
C ILE A 70 1.08 2.51 9.32
N ASN A 71 1.28 3.82 9.48
CA ASN A 71 1.23 4.45 10.79
C ASN A 71 -0.18 4.45 11.39
N ILE A 72 -1.21 4.66 10.56
CA ILE A 72 -2.62 4.59 10.96
C ILE A 72 -2.97 3.15 11.39
N ALA A 73 -2.40 2.13 10.74
CA ALA A 73 -2.61 0.72 11.08
C ALA A 73 -2.19 0.33 12.51
N LYS A 74 -1.51 1.21 13.25
CA LYS A 74 -1.25 1.02 14.69
C LYS A 74 -2.52 1.14 15.54
N TYR A 75 -3.53 1.83 15.03
CA TYR A 75 -4.72 2.23 15.79
C TYR A 75 -6.03 1.65 15.25
N VAL A 76 -6.03 1.15 14.01
CA VAL A 76 -7.25 0.66 13.34
C VAL A 76 -7.00 -0.62 12.56
N ARG A 77 -8.10 -1.30 12.21
CA ARG A 77 -8.15 -2.43 11.26
C ARG A 77 -9.30 -2.19 10.29
N VAL A 78 -9.20 -2.75 9.08
CA VAL A 78 -10.26 -2.70 8.08
C VAL A 78 -11.37 -3.67 8.49
N ILE A 79 -12.62 -3.25 8.37
CA ILE A 79 -13.79 -4.13 8.56
C ILE A 79 -14.09 -4.75 7.19
N GLU A 80 -14.14 -6.07 7.12
CA GLU A 80 -14.40 -6.84 5.90
C GLU A 80 -15.83 -7.39 5.84
#